data_AF-A0A1G2Y9K5-F1
#
_entry.id   AF-A0A1G2Y9K5-F1
#
_cell.length_a   1.000
_cell.length_b   1.000
_cell.length_c   1.000
_cell.angle_alpha   90.00
_cell.angle_beta   90.00
_cell.angle_gamma   90.00
#
_symmetry.space_group_name_H-M   'P 1'
#
loop_
_entity.id
_entity.type
_entity.pdbx_description
1 polymer ?
#
loop_
_entity_poly.entity_id
_entity_poly.type
_entity_poly.pdbx_seq_one_letter_code
_entity_poly.pdbx_strand_id
1 'polypeptide(L)'
;MAKMKSSKQITTKKILDELRFHDYISRSKENKRVLSACRKVLNTQASKTYNQAKEREQTLDFIQALWGKFDCEQVAEKFDNFVKIEQALYGLERDKEKGGRYRDHFVHMFNTFIFGLRIISNLFGKVNEDEGKELFKVENEDLVSVGLPFSSNYNYKQRTFYLWMLISTFHDIAIPFQHMPKIGEGITRFVEEFGWVVSEPILTMSNFDSSQLYYYFTMLSEIYNSKLKLAEDGNRYERDLVNISKSYVAKTLGRAFDRREHGALSGFFMLKTIEEIFLLGLSKRYRDKIGLKNFDIYDEYVLQQDIARAALAISLHTLTKKKETGHPEIVPIKFDEYPLTFLLILSDELQEYHRHEGGTILGNTKFRCQPKISLSYKKKNIDLNVAFSLNKKEEKYFIEEANAIESKKHNGKKINDVEKAAKVIMGSICDNLVEKIILNEKFKLEIKLCKSTGDTIFEQVINTKTKD
;
A
#
# COMPACT_ATOMS: atom_id res chain seq x y z
N MET A 1 -28.57 -3.73 21.84
CA MET A 1 -27.39 -3.00 21.32
C MET A 1 -26.52 -2.56 22.47
N ALA A 2 -25.30 -3.07 22.59
CA ALA A 2 -24.35 -2.60 23.59
C ALA A 2 -23.92 -1.16 23.25
N LYS A 3 -24.18 -0.18 24.13
CA LYS A 3 -23.66 1.19 23.97
C LYS A 3 -22.14 1.12 23.89
N MET A 4 -21.55 1.44 22.74
CA MET A 4 -20.10 1.56 22.60
C MET A 4 -19.60 2.59 23.62
N LYS A 5 -18.70 2.17 24.52
CA LYS A 5 -17.94 3.08 25.39
C LYS A 5 -17.26 4.14 24.49
N SER A 6 -17.22 5.39 24.96
CA SER A 6 -16.89 6.59 24.17
C SER A 6 -15.77 6.39 23.12
N SER A 7 -15.93 7.04 21.96
CA SER A 7 -15.10 6.92 20.75
C SER A 7 -13.66 7.43 20.89
N LYS A 8 -13.05 7.36 22.08
CA LYS A 8 -11.66 7.77 22.35
C LYS A 8 -10.71 7.25 21.29
N GLN A 9 -9.89 8.13 20.71
CA GLN A 9 -8.88 7.77 19.71
C GLN A 9 -8.08 6.54 20.18
N ILE A 10 -7.72 5.66 19.24
CA ILE A 10 -6.89 4.51 19.55
C ILE A 10 -5.50 4.99 20.02
N THR A 11 -4.96 4.35 21.04
CA THR A 11 -3.64 4.73 21.58
C THR A 11 -2.52 4.05 20.78
N THR A 12 -1.35 4.68 20.71
CA THR A 12 -0.15 4.08 20.11
C THR A 12 0.14 2.69 20.68
N LYS A 13 0.00 2.53 22.01
CA LYS A 13 0.19 1.22 22.66
C LYS A 13 -0.75 0.16 22.07
N LYS A 14 -2.04 0.47 21.95
CA LYS A 14 -3.03 -0.47 21.41
C LYS A 14 -2.74 -0.81 19.94
N ILE A 15 -2.32 0.16 19.12
CA ILE A 15 -1.88 -0.10 17.74
C ILE A 15 -0.71 -1.09 17.73
N LEU A 16 0.33 -0.83 18.53
CA LEU A 16 1.51 -1.70 18.60
C LEU A 16 1.19 -3.12 19.08
N ASP A 17 0.27 -3.25 20.04
CA ASP A 17 -0.21 -4.54 20.54
C ASP A 17 -0.96 -5.32 19.43
N GLU A 18 -1.75 -4.62 18.61
CA GLU A 18 -2.48 -5.21 17.46
C GLU A 18 -1.55 -5.63 16.31
N LEU A 19 -0.41 -4.97 16.13
CA LEU A 19 0.53 -5.28 15.04
C LEU A 19 1.24 -6.62 15.23
N ARG A 20 1.46 -7.05 16.48
CA ARG A 20 2.04 -8.37 16.81
C ARG A 20 3.36 -8.70 16.08
N PHE A 21 4.28 -7.74 15.96
CA PHE A 21 5.57 -7.94 15.26
C PHE A 21 6.37 -9.17 15.72
N HIS A 22 6.21 -9.60 16.97
CA HIS A 22 6.86 -10.80 17.52
C HIS A 22 6.44 -12.10 16.81
N ASP A 23 5.28 -12.14 16.16
CA ASP A 23 4.84 -13.31 15.38
C ASP A 23 5.55 -13.42 14.03
N TYR A 24 6.11 -12.31 13.53
CA TYR A 24 6.74 -12.23 12.20
C TYR A 24 8.27 -12.08 12.26
N ILE A 25 8.78 -11.48 13.34
CA ILE A 25 10.19 -11.17 13.53
C ILE A 25 10.74 -11.98 14.70
N SER A 26 11.32 -13.13 14.38
CA SER A 26 11.81 -14.11 15.36
C SER A 26 13.00 -13.58 16.19
N ARG A 27 13.87 -12.77 15.58
CA ARG A 27 15.04 -12.21 16.26
C ARG A 27 14.65 -11.05 17.16
N SER A 28 14.79 -11.25 18.47
CA SER A 28 14.40 -10.27 19.50
C SER A 28 14.98 -8.87 19.30
N LYS A 29 16.26 -8.76 18.88
CA LYS A 29 16.92 -7.46 18.63
C LYS A 29 16.28 -6.71 17.45
N GLU A 30 16.01 -7.41 16.35
CA GLU A 30 15.35 -6.84 15.17
C GLU A 30 13.91 -6.41 15.49
N ASN A 31 13.15 -7.28 16.16
CA ASN A 31 11.80 -6.97 16.61
C ASN A 31 11.77 -5.71 17.51
N LYS A 32 12.68 -5.61 18.48
CA LYS A 32 12.81 -4.42 19.35
C LYS A 32 13.11 -3.15 18.54
N ARG A 33 13.98 -3.23 17.52
CA ARG A 33 14.31 -2.09 16.64
C ARG A 33 13.08 -1.64 15.85
N VAL A 34 12.40 -2.56 15.17
CA VAL A 34 11.20 -2.28 14.36
C VAL A 34 10.07 -1.70 15.23
N LEU A 35 9.80 -2.33 16.38
CA LEU A 35 8.78 -1.85 17.32
C LEU A 35 9.10 -0.44 17.85
N SER A 36 10.37 -0.17 18.16
CA SER A 36 10.82 1.14 18.62
C SER A 36 10.65 2.21 17.55
N ALA A 37 11.09 1.94 16.32
CA ALA A 37 10.95 2.88 15.21
C ALA A 37 9.46 3.14 14.87
N CYS A 38 8.64 2.10 14.79
CA CYS A 38 7.19 2.22 14.58
C CYS A 38 6.52 3.07 15.67
N ARG A 39 6.89 2.86 16.94
CA ARG A 39 6.38 3.66 18.06
C ARG A 39 6.71 5.15 17.91
N LYS A 40 7.91 5.49 17.43
CA LYS A 40 8.30 6.89 17.20
C LYS A 40 7.36 7.54 16.18
N VAL A 41 7.16 6.91 15.03
CA VAL A 41 6.26 7.42 13.97
C VAL A 41 4.85 7.65 14.50
N LEU A 42 4.25 6.62 15.11
CA LEU A 42 2.89 6.69 15.66
C LEU A 42 2.75 7.76 16.75
N ASN A 43 3.76 7.94 17.61
CA ASN A 43 3.75 8.99 18.63
C ASN A 43 3.86 10.40 18.01
N THR A 44 4.62 10.55 16.93
CA THR A 44 4.72 11.81 16.20
C THR A 44 3.40 12.15 15.50
N GLN A 45 2.74 11.17 14.88
CA GLN A 45 1.40 11.30 14.30
C GLN A 45 0.35 11.72 15.35
N ALA A 46 0.37 11.07 16.51
CA ALA A 46 -0.56 11.36 17.60
C ALA A 46 -0.24 12.66 18.36
N SER A 47 0.88 13.33 18.07
CA SER A 47 1.32 14.51 18.81
C SER A 47 0.43 15.72 18.54
N LYS A 48 0.29 16.61 19.54
CA LYS A 48 -0.46 17.86 19.40
C LYS A 48 0.23 18.85 18.44
N THR A 49 1.56 18.92 18.55
CA THR A 49 2.47 19.75 17.75
C THR A 49 3.06 18.91 16.62
N TYR A 50 2.27 18.74 15.57
CA TYR A 50 2.65 17.95 14.40
C TYR A 50 3.89 18.56 13.71
N ASN A 51 4.90 17.73 13.45
CA ASN A 51 6.12 18.10 12.74
C ASN A 51 6.35 17.09 11.60
N GLN A 52 6.06 17.50 10.37
CA GLN A 52 6.13 16.65 9.18
C GLN A 52 7.55 16.18 8.87
N ALA A 53 8.56 17.05 9.01
CA ALA A 53 9.95 16.68 8.75
C ALA A 53 10.38 15.55 9.70
N LYS A 54 10.03 15.67 10.98
CA LYS A 54 10.28 14.65 11.99
C LYS A 54 9.50 13.36 11.73
N GLU A 55 8.27 13.44 11.26
CA GLU A 55 7.48 12.26 10.88
C GLU A 55 8.15 11.51 9.72
N ARG A 56 8.58 12.22 8.67
CA ARG A 56 9.28 11.61 7.52
C ARG A 56 10.60 10.97 7.94
N GLU A 57 11.41 11.67 8.74
CA GLU A 57 12.66 11.14 9.29
C GLU A 57 12.42 9.83 10.07
N GLN A 58 11.42 9.81 10.95
CA GLN A 58 11.10 8.60 11.72
C GLN A 58 10.49 7.50 10.86
N THR A 59 9.74 7.86 9.82
CA THR A 59 9.21 6.91 8.84
C THR A 59 10.36 6.25 8.08
N LEU A 60 11.39 7.01 7.71
CA LEU A 60 12.60 6.48 7.11
C LEU A 60 13.37 5.56 8.07
N ASP A 61 13.55 5.94 9.35
CA ASP A 61 14.13 5.06 10.39
C ASP A 61 13.35 3.75 10.51
N PHE A 62 12.02 3.80 10.43
CA PHE A 62 11.16 2.62 10.43
C PHE A 62 11.35 1.75 9.20
N ILE A 63 11.32 2.33 7.99
CA ILE A 63 11.52 1.61 6.73
C ILE A 63 12.92 0.97 6.71
N GLN A 64 13.96 1.68 7.14
CA GLN A 64 15.32 1.16 7.30
C GLN A 64 15.39 0.01 8.32
N ALA A 65 14.72 0.14 9.47
CA ALA A 65 14.65 -0.93 10.46
C ALA A 65 13.94 -2.18 9.93
N LEU A 66 12.87 -1.99 9.16
CA LEU A 66 12.07 -3.05 8.57
C LEU A 66 12.84 -3.80 7.48
N TRP A 67 13.46 -3.07 6.54
CA TRP A 67 14.27 -3.63 5.47
C TRP A 67 15.61 -4.21 5.94
N GLY A 68 16.17 -3.67 7.02
CA GLY A 68 17.36 -4.21 7.65
C GLY A 68 17.19 -5.65 8.15
N LYS A 69 15.95 -6.10 8.44
CA LYS A 69 15.65 -7.51 8.74
C LYS A 69 16.03 -8.46 7.59
N PHE A 70 15.88 -8.00 6.36
CA PHE A 70 16.08 -8.81 5.15
C PHE A 70 17.47 -8.62 4.54
N ASP A 71 18.42 -8.03 5.29
CA ASP A 71 19.77 -7.71 4.83
C ASP A 71 19.77 -6.85 3.53
N CYS A 72 18.72 -6.05 3.34
CA CYS A 72 18.43 -5.27 2.13
C CYS A 72 18.64 -3.76 2.36
N GLU A 73 19.76 -3.37 2.99
CA GLU A 73 20.03 -1.96 3.32
C GLU A 73 20.04 -1.03 2.09
N GLN A 74 20.45 -1.56 0.93
CA GLN A 74 20.42 -0.85 -0.36
C GLN A 74 19.00 -0.48 -0.81
N VAL A 75 17.98 -1.28 -0.46
CA VAL A 75 16.58 -0.90 -0.69
C VAL A 75 16.25 0.36 0.12
N ALA A 76 16.74 0.43 1.35
CA ALA A 76 16.46 1.56 2.22
C ALA A 76 17.10 2.88 1.71
N GLU A 77 18.21 2.80 0.98
CA GLU A 77 18.80 3.95 0.27
C GLU A 77 17.88 4.48 -0.83
N LYS A 78 17.14 3.61 -1.54
CA LYS A 78 16.15 4.04 -2.54
C LYS A 78 15.03 4.86 -1.89
N PHE A 79 14.61 4.49 -0.68
CA PHE A 79 13.63 5.26 0.08
C PHE A 79 14.18 6.60 0.58
N ASP A 80 15.45 6.68 0.98
CA ASP A 80 16.10 7.97 1.29
C ASP A 80 16.09 8.91 0.06
N ASN A 81 16.39 8.38 -1.12
CA ASN A 81 16.31 9.14 -2.37
C ASN A 81 14.87 9.53 -2.73
N PHE A 82 13.90 8.64 -2.49
CA PHE A 82 12.47 8.97 -2.65
C PHE A 82 12.08 10.17 -1.77
N VAL A 83 12.46 10.17 -0.49
CA VAL A 83 12.18 11.28 0.45
C VAL A 83 12.75 12.61 -0.04
N LYS A 84 13.91 12.61 -0.71
CA LYS A 84 14.50 13.83 -1.29
C LYS A 84 13.65 14.35 -2.47
N ILE A 85 13.16 13.45 -3.32
CA ILE A 85 12.34 13.80 -4.50
C ILE A 85 10.90 14.17 -4.10
N GLU A 86 10.40 13.64 -2.99
CA GLU A 86 9.07 13.94 -2.44
C GLU A 86 8.82 15.45 -2.29
N GLN A 87 9.87 16.24 -2.01
CA GLN A 87 9.79 17.70 -1.96
C GLN A 87 9.54 18.34 -3.33
N ALA A 88 10.04 17.76 -4.42
CA ALA A 88 9.78 18.24 -5.77
C ALA A 88 8.34 17.92 -6.23
N LEU A 89 7.77 16.79 -5.76
CA LEU A 89 6.36 16.44 -6.00
C LEU A 89 5.39 17.47 -5.42
N TYR A 90 5.78 18.14 -4.33
CA TYR A 90 5.03 19.24 -3.75
C TYR A 90 4.68 20.33 -4.77
N GLY A 91 5.63 20.73 -5.63
CA GLY A 91 5.41 21.74 -6.68
C GLY A 91 4.53 21.26 -7.84
N LEU A 92 4.43 19.93 -8.05
CA LEU A 92 3.75 19.31 -9.19
C LEU A 92 2.28 19.00 -8.92
N GLU A 93 2.01 18.38 -7.79
CA GLU A 93 0.66 17.94 -7.43
C GLU A 93 -0.21 19.12 -6.94
N ARG A 94 0.44 20.19 -6.48
CA ARG A 94 -0.22 21.42 -6.03
C ARG A 94 -0.60 22.30 -7.22
N ASP A 95 -1.71 21.95 -7.86
CA ASP A 95 -2.38 22.81 -8.85
C ASP A 95 -3.62 23.43 -8.22
N LYS A 96 -3.49 24.58 -7.54
CA LYS A 96 -4.62 25.23 -6.85
C LYS A 96 -5.78 25.54 -7.78
N GLU A 97 -5.51 25.87 -9.04
CA GLU A 97 -6.53 26.22 -10.04
C GLU A 97 -7.36 25.01 -10.45
N LYS A 98 -6.72 23.83 -10.57
CA LYS A 98 -7.42 22.54 -10.77
C LYS A 98 -7.81 21.87 -9.44
N GLY A 99 -7.53 22.56 -8.34
CA GLY A 99 -7.56 22.08 -6.96
C GLY A 99 -6.79 20.78 -6.72
N GLY A 100 -5.76 20.51 -7.50
CA GLY A 100 -4.72 19.53 -7.18
C GLY A 100 -4.09 19.86 -5.84
N ARG A 101 -3.76 18.81 -5.09
CA ARG A 101 -3.17 18.92 -3.76
C ARG A 101 -2.01 17.97 -3.69
N TYR A 102 -0.92 18.47 -3.13
CA TYR A 102 0.19 17.62 -2.77
C TYR A 102 -0.27 16.61 -1.71
N ARG A 103 0.13 15.37 -1.86
CA ARG A 103 -0.14 14.29 -0.91
C ARG A 103 1.18 13.67 -0.51
N ASP A 104 1.45 13.53 0.80
CA ASP A 104 2.67 12.87 1.26
C ASP A 104 2.61 11.37 0.98
N HIS A 105 3.31 10.91 -0.07
CA HIS A 105 3.30 9.52 -0.52
C HIS A 105 4.17 8.63 0.38
N PHE A 106 5.23 9.19 0.97
CA PHE A 106 6.17 8.40 1.78
C PHE A 106 5.57 8.00 3.14
N VAL A 107 4.97 8.95 3.85
CA VAL A 107 4.25 8.66 5.11
C VAL A 107 3.01 7.80 4.82
N HIS A 108 2.37 7.99 3.67
CA HIS A 108 1.26 7.16 3.24
C HIS A 108 1.61 5.68 3.15
N MET A 109 2.77 5.34 2.56
CA MET A 109 3.26 3.95 2.53
C MET A 109 3.30 3.31 3.93
N PHE A 110 3.76 4.04 4.94
CA PHE A 110 3.75 3.59 6.33
C PHE A 110 2.33 3.37 6.85
N ASN A 111 1.43 4.34 6.63
CA ASN A 111 0.05 4.25 7.09
C ASN A 111 -0.68 3.06 6.46
N THR A 112 -0.51 2.86 5.15
CA THR A 112 -1.00 1.69 4.41
C THR A 112 -0.46 0.41 5.03
N PHE A 113 0.86 0.30 5.23
CA PHE A 113 1.50 -0.87 5.86
C PHE A 113 0.90 -1.18 7.24
N ILE A 114 0.80 -0.18 8.13
CA ILE A 114 0.30 -0.37 9.51
C ILE A 114 -1.17 -0.76 9.51
N PHE A 115 -1.99 -0.13 8.68
CA PHE A 115 -3.43 -0.42 8.62
C PHE A 115 -3.68 -1.85 8.15
N GLY A 116 -3.09 -2.28 7.04
CA GLY A 116 -3.28 -3.64 6.53
C GLY A 116 -2.65 -4.70 7.44
N LEU A 117 -1.50 -4.43 8.05
CA LEU A 117 -0.87 -5.38 8.99
C LEU A 117 -1.75 -5.61 10.23
N ARG A 118 -2.44 -4.58 10.73
CA ARG A 118 -3.41 -4.76 11.83
C ARG A 118 -4.55 -5.70 11.43
N ILE A 119 -5.05 -5.61 10.20
CA ILE A 119 -6.08 -6.53 9.68
C ILE A 119 -5.53 -7.96 9.63
N ILE A 120 -4.36 -8.14 9.02
CA ILE A 120 -3.69 -9.45 8.89
C ILE A 120 -3.45 -10.08 10.27
N SER A 121 -2.81 -9.36 11.20
CA SER A 121 -2.55 -9.82 12.56
C SER A 121 -3.81 -10.18 13.35
N ASN A 122 -4.90 -9.44 13.12
CA ASN A 122 -6.17 -9.70 13.78
C ASN A 122 -6.85 -10.97 13.24
N LEU A 123 -6.75 -11.21 11.93
CA LEU A 123 -7.22 -12.44 11.28
C LEU A 123 -6.42 -13.65 11.76
N PHE A 124 -5.09 -13.58 11.77
CA PHE A 124 -4.24 -14.66 12.30
C PHE A 124 -4.45 -14.96 13.79
N GLY A 125 -5.03 -14.04 14.56
CA GLY A 125 -5.47 -14.30 15.93
C GLY A 125 -6.83 -14.99 16.06
N LYS A 126 -7.53 -15.23 14.95
CA LYS A 126 -8.92 -15.76 14.91
C LYS A 126 -9.07 -17.03 14.07
N VAL A 127 -8.06 -17.38 13.30
CA VAL A 127 -8.05 -18.55 12.42
C VAL A 127 -6.97 -19.52 12.85
N ASN A 128 -7.18 -20.80 12.58
CA ASN A 128 -6.11 -21.79 12.71
C ASN A 128 -5.08 -21.67 11.56
N GLU A 129 -4.05 -22.50 11.58
CA GLU A 129 -2.98 -22.44 10.57
C GLU A 129 -3.51 -22.70 9.15
N ASP A 130 -4.27 -23.78 8.95
CA ASP A 130 -4.78 -24.18 7.64
C ASP A 130 -5.75 -23.14 7.06
N GLU A 131 -6.65 -22.63 7.88
CA GLU A 131 -7.53 -21.52 7.50
C GLU A 131 -6.73 -20.27 7.15
N GLY A 132 -5.64 -19.97 7.87
CA GLY A 132 -4.79 -18.83 7.58
C GLY A 132 -4.05 -18.95 6.24
N LYS A 133 -3.56 -20.16 5.91
CA LYS A 133 -2.95 -20.48 4.62
C LYS A 133 -3.97 -20.34 3.49
N GLU A 134 -5.16 -20.91 3.66
CA GLU A 134 -6.27 -20.82 2.69
C GLU A 134 -6.68 -19.36 2.47
N LEU A 135 -6.82 -18.58 3.55
CA LEU A 135 -7.31 -17.20 3.51
C LEU A 135 -6.39 -16.28 2.71
N PHE A 136 -5.08 -16.38 2.91
CA PHE A 136 -4.09 -15.54 2.25
C PHE A 136 -3.46 -16.17 1.02
N LYS A 137 -3.71 -17.47 0.77
CA LYS A 137 -3.10 -18.26 -0.30
C LYS A 137 -1.57 -18.26 -0.21
N VAL A 138 -1.08 -18.41 1.01
CA VAL A 138 0.35 -18.41 1.34
C VAL A 138 0.64 -19.67 2.15
N GLU A 139 1.62 -20.44 1.69
CA GLU A 139 2.06 -21.68 2.34
C GLU A 139 3.32 -21.46 3.20
N ASN A 140 3.64 -22.43 4.05
CA ASN A 140 4.95 -22.52 4.69
C ASN A 140 6.03 -22.75 3.64
N GLU A 141 7.26 -22.34 3.92
CA GLU A 141 8.36 -22.43 2.96
C GLU A 141 9.64 -22.95 3.62
N ASP A 142 10.18 -24.03 3.05
CA ASP A 142 11.39 -24.69 3.52
C ASP A 142 12.64 -24.13 2.82
N LEU A 143 12.81 -22.80 2.92
CA LEU A 143 13.90 -22.04 2.28
C LEU A 143 15.29 -22.59 2.63
N VAL A 144 15.48 -23.08 3.86
CA VAL A 144 16.78 -23.61 4.31
C VAL A 144 17.04 -24.98 3.70
N SER A 145 16.05 -25.87 3.61
CA SER A 145 16.23 -27.19 3.01
C SER A 145 16.63 -27.12 1.53
N VAL A 146 16.15 -26.11 0.82
CA VAL A 146 16.46 -25.89 -0.61
C VAL A 146 17.76 -25.12 -0.83
N GLY A 147 18.56 -24.92 0.23
CA GLY A 147 19.90 -24.34 0.14
C GLY A 147 19.93 -22.81 0.09
N LEU A 148 18.81 -22.13 0.35
CA LEU A 148 18.78 -20.67 0.39
C LEU A 148 19.30 -20.15 1.75
N PRO A 149 20.11 -19.08 1.77
CA PRO A 149 20.85 -18.61 2.95
C PRO A 149 20.00 -17.79 3.94
N PHE A 150 18.71 -18.13 4.06
CA PHE A 150 17.84 -17.60 5.11
C PHE A 150 18.24 -18.18 6.46
N SER A 151 17.99 -17.42 7.53
CA SER A 151 18.36 -17.82 8.89
C SER A 151 17.44 -18.90 9.48
N SER A 152 16.25 -19.07 8.89
CA SER A 152 15.26 -20.08 9.25
C SER A 152 14.25 -20.23 8.13
N ASN A 153 13.54 -21.36 8.11
CA ASN A 153 12.33 -21.53 7.30
C ASN A 153 11.28 -20.49 7.67
N TYR A 154 10.47 -20.11 6.69
CA TYR A 154 9.40 -19.14 6.89
C TYR A 154 8.09 -19.88 7.03
N ASN A 155 7.39 -19.66 8.13
CA ASN A 155 5.99 -20.06 8.20
C ASN A 155 5.13 -19.08 7.38
N TYR A 156 3.89 -19.50 7.09
CA TYR A 156 2.96 -18.73 6.27
C TYR A 156 2.70 -17.32 6.80
N LYS A 157 2.76 -17.08 8.12
CA LYS A 157 2.61 -15.75 8.72
C LYS A 157 3.79 -14.85 8.38
N GLN A 158 5.01 -15.37 8.53
CA GLN A 158 6.24 -14.66 8.20
C GLN A 158 6.30 -14.33 6.70
N ARG A 159 5.87 -15.26 5.84
CA ARG A 159 5.80 -15.07 4.40
C ARG A 159 4.72 -14.07 4.00
N THR A 160 3.52 -14.16 4.58
CA THR A 160 2.45 -13.16 4.38
C THR A 160 2.91 -11.77 4.82
N PHE A 161 3.61 -11.67 5.95
CA PHE A 161 4.20 -10.41 6.41
C PHE A 161 5.25 -9.85 5.43
N TYR A 162 6.10 -10.72 4.87
CA TYR A 162 7.08 -10.31 3.87
C TYR A 162 6.41 -9.76 2.61
N LEU A 163 5.44 -10.50 2.05
CA LEU A 163 4.64 -10.06 0.90
C LEU A 163 3.91 -8.74 1.18
N TRP A 164 3.30 -8.62 2.37
CA TRP A 164 2.62 -7.40 2.78
C TRP A 164 3.58 -6.21 2.87
N MET A 165 4.75 -6.40 3.47
CA MET A 165 5.80 -5.38 3.51
C MET A 165 6.18 -4.93 2.11
N LEU A 166 6.43 -5.87 1.19
CA LEU A 166 6.77 -5.57 -0.20
C LEU A 166 5.71 -4.68 -0.84
N ILE A 167 4.46 -5.15 -0.88
CA ILE A 167 3.41 -4.44 -1.61
C ILE A 167 3.10 -3.08 -1.02
N SER A 168 3.02 -2.98 0.30
CA SER A 168 2.62 -1.73 0.96
C SER A 168 3.73 -0.69 0.99
N THR A 169 5.00 -1.09 1.05
CA THR A 169 6.12 -0.13 1.03
C THR A 169 6.52 0.29 -0.38
N PHE A 170 6.19 -0.49 -1.42
CA PHE A 170 6.55 -0.15 -2.80
C PHE A 170 5.41 0.41 -3.66
N HIS A 171 4.14 0.34 -3.24
CA HIS A 171 3.02 0.67 -4.14
C HIS A 171 3.10 2.07 -4.77
N ASP A 172 3.59 3.06 -4.03
CA ASP A 172 3.75 4.45 -4.50
C ASP A 172 5.19 4.81 -4.90
N ILE A 173 6.14 3.85 -4.94
CA ILE A 173 7.57 4.15 -5.19
C ILE A 173 7.80 4.87 -6.51
N ALA A 174 6.90 4.67 -7.49
CA ALA A 174 7.05 5.21 -8.83
C ALA A 174 6.24 6.48 -9.11
N ILE A 175 5.59 7.08 -8.11
CA ILE A 175 4.91 8.37 -8.26
C ILE A 175 5.84 9.45 -8.88
N PRO A 176 7.12 9.59 -8.47
CA PRO A 176 8.05 10.50 -9.14
C PRO A 176 8.14 10.32 -10.66
N PHE A 177 8.12 9.07 -11.13
CA PHE A 177 8.24 8.75 -12.56
C PHE A 177 6.97 9.06 -13.34
N GLN A 178 5.79 8.91 -12.72
CA GLN A 178 4.51 9.37 -13.28
C GLN A 178 4.55 10.88 -13.58
N HIS A 179 5.15 11.66 -12.68
CA HIS A 179 5.25 13.11 -12.82
C HIS A 179 6.49 13.60 -13.58
N MET A 180 7.39 12.69 -13.99
CA MET A 180 8.64 13.03 -14.66
C MET A 180 8.49 13.95 -15.90
N PRO A 181 7.46 13.83 -16.77
CA PRO A 181 7.31 14.77 -17.89
C PRO A 181 7.14 16.23 -17.45
N LYS A 182 6.70 16.46 -16.22
CA LYS A 182 6.40 17.78 -15.67
C LYS A 182 7.36 18.18 -14.54
N ILE A 183 8.27 17.31 -14.12
CA ILE A 183 9.10 17.52 -12.94
C ILE A 183 9.95 18.79 -13.02
N GLY A 184 10.39 19.18 -14.21
CA GLY A 184 11.04 20.47 -14.46
C GLY A 184 10.14 21.65 -14.08
N GLU A 185 8.87 21.65 -14.47
CA GLU A 185 7.89 22.67 -14.08
C GLU A 185 7.70 22.73 -12.56
N GLY A 186 7.69 21.57 -11.90
CA GLY A 186 7.54 21.48 -10.44
C GLY A 186 8.74 22.03 -9.69
N ILE A 187 9.96 21.71 -10.15
CA ILE A 187 11.20 22.27 -9.63
C ILE A 187 11.19 23.78 -9.84
N THR A 188 10.81 24.28 -11.02
CA THR A 188 10.70 25.72 -11.31
C THR A 188 9.70 26.40 -10.38
N ARG A 189 8.49 25.86 -10.18
CA ARG A 189 7.50 26.44 -9.26
C ARG A 189 7.96 26.46 -7.81
N PHE A 190 8.62 25.39 -7.36
CA PHE A 190 9.23 25.34 -6.03
C PHE A 190 10.31 26.42 -5.88
N VAL A 191 11.19 26.54 -6.88
CA VAL A 191 12.22 27.58 -7.00
C VAL A 191 11.61 28.98 -6.92
N GLU A 192 10.55 29.25 -7.68
CA GLU A 192 9.84 30.53 -7.68
C GLU A 192 9.22 30.85 -6.31
N GLU A 193 8.61 29.86 -5.64
CA GLU A 193 7.97 30.05 -4.34
C GLU A 193 8.99 30.33 -3.22
N PHE A 194 10.20 29.77 -3.30
CA PHE A 194 11.22 29.87 -2.25
C PHE A 194 12.44 30.73 -2.62
N GLY A 195 12.50 31.27 -3.83
CA GLY A 195 13.58 32.14 -4.31
C GLY A 195 14.92 31.43 -4.56
N TRP A 196 14.90 30.13 -4.85
CA TRP A 196 16.12 29.33 -5.10
C TRP A 196 16.41 29.27 -6.60
N VAL A 197 17.65 29.01 -7.03
CA VAL A 197 17.97 28.79 -8.46
C VAL A 197 18.55 27.38 -8.61
N VAL A 198 17.82 26.49 -9.29
CA VAL A 198 18.33 25.15 -9.64
C VAL A 198 18.78 25.19 -11.10
N SER A 199 20.08 25.15 -11.33
CA SER A 199 20.66 25.03 -12.67
C SER A 199 20.77 23.55 -13.07
N GLU A 200 20.11 23.17 -14.17
CA GLU A 200 20.27 21.90 -14.89
C GLU A 200 20.00 20.61 -14.09
N PRO A 201 18.77 20.37 -13.59
CA PRO A 201 18.45 19.09 -12.97
C PRO A 201 18.52 17.95 -14.02
N ILE A 202 19.48 17.04 -13.87
CA ILE A 202 19.57 15.82 -14.69
C ILE A 202 18.81 14.70 -13.98
N LEU A 203 17.67 14.31 -14.55
CA LEU A 203 16.96 13.10 -14.16
C LEU A 203 17.19 12.03 -15.22
N THR A 204 17.93 10.99 -14.84
CA THR A 204 18.13 9.80 -15.67
C THR A 204 17.33 8.65 -15.09
N MET A 205 16.59 7.98 -15.97
CA MET A 205 16.06 6.65 -15.68
C MET A 205 17.01 5.66 -16.33
N SER A 206 17.35 4.57 -15.65
CA SER A 206 18.10 3.49 -16.28
C SER A 206 17.38 3.06 -17.55
N ASN A 207 18.12 2.86 -18.65
CA ASN A 207 17.55 2.28 -19.85
C ASN A 207 17.18 0.83 -19.53
N PHE A 208 15.91 0.49 -19.73
CA PHE A 208 15.44 -0.89 -19.66
C PHE A 208 15.22 -1.40 -21.07
N ASP A 209 15.73 -2.59 -21.37
CA ASP A 209 15.47 -3.20 -22.67
C ASP A 209 14.01 -3.68 -22.74
N SER A 210 13.43 -3.54 -23.93
CA SER A 210 12.11 -4.04 -24.30
C SER A 210 11.89 -5.51 -23.94
N SER A 211 12.94 -6.34 -23.97
CA SER A 211 12.86 -7.75 -23.56
C SER A 211 12.53 -7.93 -22.07
N GLN A 212 13.06 -7.07 -21.20
CA GLN A 212 12.81 -7.13 -19.74
C GLN A 212 11.36 -6.74 -19.42
N LEU A 213 10.86 -5.68 -20.08
CA LEU A 213 9.46 -5.28 -19.94
C LEU A 213 8.51 -6.37 -20.47
N TYR A 214 8.84 -6.96 -21.62
CA TYR A 214 8.08 -8.07 -22.17
C TYR A 214 8.04 -9.27 -21.23
N TYR A 215 9.19 -9.68 -20.68
CA TYR A 215 9.30 -10.74 -19.69
C TYR A 215 8.44 -10.46 -18.46
N TYR A 216 8.58 -9.25 -17.90
CA TYR A 216 7.83 -8.83 -16.72
C TYR A 216 6.32 -8.90 -16.91
N PHE A 217 5.79 -8.26 -17.95
CA PHE A 217 4.34 -8.21 -18.17
C PHE A 217 3.75 -9.56 -18.53
N THR A 218 4.51 -10.40 -19.23
CA THR A 218 4.11 -11.77 -19.54
C THR A 218 4.01 -12.59 -18.26
N MET A 219 5.05 -12.56 -17.41
CA MET A 219 5.05 -13.23 -16.11
C MET A 219 3.88 -12.78 -15.22
N LEU A 220 3.66 -11.47 -15.08
CA LEU A 220 2.54 -10.95 -14.28
C LEU A 220 1.19 -11.41 -14.81
N SER A 221 1.04 -11.46 -16.13
CA SER A 221 -0.21 -11.91 -16.70
C SER A 221 -0.44 -13.39 -16.51
N GLU A 222 0.60 -14.22 -16.50
CA GLU A 222 0.45 -15.63 -16.17
C GLU A 222 0.01 -15.81 -14.72
N ILE A 223 0.61 -15.05 -13.80
CA ILE A 223 0.19 -14.99 -12.39
C ILE A 223 -1.22 -14.42 -12.23
N TYR A 224 -1.68 -13.55 -13.12
CA TYR A 224 -3.05 -13.07 -13.06
C TYR A 224 -4.05 -14.15 -13.52
N ASN A 225 -3.82 -14.74 -14.69
CA ASN A 225 -4.69 -15.75 -15.29
C ASN A 225 -4.66 -17.09 -14.53
N SER A 226 -3.71 -17.24 -13.62
CA SER A 226 -3.57 -18.28 -12.61
C SER A 226 -4.78 -19.18 -12.42
N LYS A 227 -4.58 -20.44 -12.79
CA LYS A 227 -4.89 -21.49 -11.82
C LYS A 227 -3.57 -21.94 -11.19
N LEU A 228 -2.91 -21.02 -10.45
CA LEU A 228 -1.74 -21.33 -9.61
C LEU A 228 -2.10 -22.53 -8.74
N LYS A 229 -1.58 -23.69 -9.12
CA LYS A 229 -1.64 -24.90 -8.31
C LYS A 229 -0.29 -25.03 -7.65
N LEU A 230 -0.30 -25.28 -6.35
CA LEU A 230 0.87 -25.83 -5.71
C LEU A 230 1.19 -27.13 -6.46
N ALA A 231 2.43 -27.26 -6.91
CA ALA A 231 2.94 -28.49 -7.51
C ALA A 231 2.74 -29.65 -6.54
N GLU A 232 2.74 -30.88 -7.06
CA GLU A 232 2.54 -32.07 -6.24
C GLU A 232 3.58 -32.21 -5.12
N ASP A 233 4.77 -31.62 -5.29
CA ASP A 233 5.84 -31.59 -4.28
C ASP A 233 5.54 -30.64 -3.09
N GLY A 234 4.50 -29.82 -3.17
CA GLY A 234 4.14 -28.86 -2.13
C GLY A 234 5.07 -27.64 -2.02
N ASN A 235 6.10 -27.56 -2.86
CA ASN A 235 7.22 -26.64 -2.68
C ASN A 235 7.24 -25.52 -3.72
N ARG A 236 6.71 -25.74 -4.92
CA ARG A 236 6.63 -24.73 -6.00
C ARG A 236 5.22 -24.60 -6.54
N TYR A 237 4.94 -23.52 -7.27
CA TYR A 237 3.68 -23.42 -8.02
C TYR A 237 3.93 -23.68 -9.50
N GLU A 238 3.11 -24.54 -10.11
CA GLU A 238 3.23 -24.86 -11.52
C GLU A 238 2.63 -23.74 -12.38
N ARG A 239 3.43 -23.26 -13.35
CA ARG A 239 2.96 -22.35 -14.41
C ARG A 239 2.47 -23.20 -15.58
N ASP A 240 1.25 -22.96 -16.05
CA ASP A 240 0.77 -23.52 -17.32
C ASP A 240 1.38 -22.71 -18.48
N LEU A 241 2.64 -23.03 -18.81
CA LEU A 241 3.39 -22.39 -19.90
C LEU A 241 2.91 -22.86 -21.29
N VAL A 242 1.95 -23.78 -21.39
CA VAL A 242 1.51 -24.36 -22.66
C VAL A 242 0.37 -23.53 -23.28
N ASN A 243 -0.42 -22.83 -22.46
CA ASN A 243 -1.51 -21.95 -22.91
C ASN A 243 -1.15 -20.45 -22.83
N ILE A 244 0.02 -20.07 -23.35
CA ILE A 244 0.44 -18.67 -23.48
C ILE A 244 -0.36 -18.01 -24.62
N SER A 245 -1.66 -17.76 -24.39
CA SER A 245 -2.39 -16.81 -25.22
C SER A 245 -1.80 -15.42 -24.96
N LYS A 246 -1.57 -14.62 -26.00
CA LYS A 246 -1.12 -13.21 -25.91
C LYS A 246 -2.00 -12.49 -24.91
N SER A 247 -1.50 -12.35 -23.70
CA SER A 247 -2.42 -12.19 -22.59
C SER A 247 -2.84 -10.73 -22.48
N TYR A 248 -4.15 -10.55 -22.38
CA TYR A 248 -4.79 -9.25 -22.30
C TYR A 248 -4.21 -8.36 -21.18
N VAL A 249 -3.85 -8.97 -20.04
CA VAL A 249 -3.23 -8.26 -18.90
C VAL A 249 -1.85 -7.73 -19.26
N ALA A 250 -0.99 -8.52 -19.92
CA ALA A 250 0.35 -8.05 -20.30
C ALA A 250 0.27 -6.81 -21.19
N LYS A 251 -0.64 -6.80 -22.17
CA LYS A 251 -0.90 -5.64 -23.03
C LYS A 251 -1.44 -4.43 -22.25
N THR A 252 -2.30 -4.67 -21.27
CA THR A 252 -2.88 -3.61 -20.44
C THR A 252 -1.81 -2.98 -19.53
N LEU A 253 -0.96 -3.80 -18.91
CA LEU A 253 0.15 -3.34 -18.08
C LEU A 253 1.22 -2.61 -18.92
N GLY A 254 1.55 -3.11 -20.12
CA GLY A 254 2.46 -2.41 -21.04
C GLY A 254 1.95 -1.02 -21.40
N ARG A 255 0.66 -0.88 -21.75
CA ARG A 255 0.05 0.43 -22.02
C ARG A 255 0.02 1.33 -20.78
N ALA A 256 -0.26 0.78 -19.61
CA ALA A 256 -0.25 1.52 -18.35
C ALA A 256 1.17 2.05 -18.06
N PHE A 257 2.20 1.22 -18.30
CA PHE A 257 3.60 1.61 -18.19
C PHE A 257 3.99 2.71 -19.19
N ASP A 258 3.61 2.59 -20.46
CA ASP A 258 3.85 3.62 -21.48
C ASP A 258 3.20 4.96 -21.11
N ARG A 259 2.01 4.91 -20.50
CA ARG A 259 1.29 6.07 -19.95
C ARG A 259 1.82 6.54 -18.61
N ARG A 260 2.84 5.86 -18.06
CA ARG A 260 3.46 6.14 -16.76
C ARG A 260 2.49 6.08 -15.59
N GLU A 261 1.51 5.17 -15.65
CA GLU A 261 0.64 4.87 -14.51
C GLU A 261 1.51 4.31 -13.37
N HIS A 262 1.48 4.97 -12.20
CA HIS A 262 2.37 4.63 -11.09
C HIS A 262 2.23 3.18 -10.63
N GLY A 263 1.04 2.56 -10.66
CA GLY A 263 0.87 1.15 -10.29
C GLY A 263 1.75 0.20 -11.13
N ALA A 264 1.67 0.31 -12.46
CA ALA A 264 2.47 -0.53 -13.37
C ALA A 264 3.98 -0.25 -13.25
N LEU A 265 4.36 1.02 -13.11
CA LEU A 265 5.75 1.41 -12.89
C LEU A 265 6.27 0.88 -11.54
N SER A 266 5.52 1.07 -10.46
CA SER A 266 5.90 0.66 -9.10
C SER A 266 6.07 -0.85 -9.01
N GLY A 267 5.17 -1.61 -9.63
CA GLY A 267 5.30 -3.06 -9.72
C GLY A 267 6.59 -3.46 -10.44
N PHE A 268 6.90 -2.83 -11.57
CA PHE A 268 8.12 -3.10 -12.33
C PHE A 268 9.38 -2.73 -11.55
N PHE A 269 9.44 -1.52 -10.99
CA PHE A 269 10.58 -1.05 -10.22
C PHE A 269 10.81 -1.88 -8.96
N MET A 270 9.76 -2.33 -8.27
CA MET A 270 9.91 -3.22 -7.13
C MET A 270 10.57 -4.54 -7.55
N LEU A 271 10.02 -5.21 -8.57
CA LEU A 271 10.60 -6.47 -9.06
C LEU A 271 12.05 -6.26 -9.48
N LYS A 272 12.31 -5.23 -10.29
CA LYS A 272 13.63 -4.95 -10.83
C LYS A 272 14.65 -4.61 -9.75
N THR A 273 14.27 -3.76 -8.79
CA THR A 273 15.15 -3.37 -7.67
C THR A 273 15.51 -4.59 -6.83
N ILE A 274 14.54 -5.45 -6.53
CA ILE A 274 14.78 -6.65 -5.72
C ILE A 274 15.64 -7.63 -6.52
N GLU A 275 15.27 -7.93 -7.77
CA GLU A 275 16.05 -8.76 -8.68
C GLU A 275 17.52 -8.28 -8.76
N GLU A 276 17.77 -6.99 -8.97
CA GLU A 276 19.12 -6.41 -9.03
C GLU A 276 19.88 -6.54 -7.71
N ILE A 277 19.22 -6.32 -6.57
CA ILE A 277 19.87 -6.48 -5.26
C ILE A 277 20.31 -7.93 -5.06
N PHE A 278 19.53 -8.89 -5.55
CA PHE A 278 19.87 -10.31 -5.45
C PHE A 278 20.88 -10.77 -6.53
N LEU A 279 20.74 -10.30 -7.78
CA LEU A 279 21.62 -10.65 -8.91
C LEU A 279 22.98 -9.94 -8.87
N LEU A 280 22.97 -8.64 -8.61
CA LEU A 280 24.13 -7.75 -8.72
C LEU A 280 24.67 -7.35 -7.33
N GLY A 281 23.79 -7.29 -6.35
CA GLY A 281 24.00 -6.47 -5.16
C GLY A 281 24.40 -7.19 -3.88
N LEU A 282 24.39 -8.53 -3.81
CA LEU A 282 24.43 -9.15 -2.50
C LEU A 282 25.65 -8.75 -1.67
N SER A 283 25.32 -8.33 -0.44
CA SER A 283 26.22 -8.22 0.69
C SER A 283 27.05 -9.49 0.77
N LYS A 284 28.31 -9.34 1.18
CA LYS A 284 29.32 -10.41 1.27
C LYS A 284 28.77 -11.75 1.79
N ARG A 285 27.76 -11.71 2.68
CA ARG A 285 27.08 -12.85 3.29
C ARG A 285 26.38 -13.82 2.32
N TYR A 286 25.74 -13.33 1.25
CA TYR A 286 24.93 -14.19 0.36
C TYR A 286 25.68 -14.55 -0.92
N ARG A 287 26.54 -13.65 -1.42
CA ARG A 287 27.37 -13.88 -2.62
C ARG A 287 28.21 -15.16 -2.49
N ASP A 288 28.78 -15.39 -1.32
CA ASP A 288 29.63 -16.56 -1.05
C ASP A 288 28.83 -17.84 -0.74
N LYS A 289 27.52 -17.73 -0.44
CA LYS A 289 26.68 -18.84 0.02
C LYS A 289 25.70 -19.38 -1.02
N ILE A 290 25.19 -18.54 -1.92
CA ILE A 290 24.17 -18.96 -2.90
C ILE A 290 24.84 -19.68 -4.07
N GLY A 291 25.96 -19.20 -4.61
CA GLY A 291 26.48 -19.71 -5.87
C GLY A 291 25.46 -19.60 -7.02
N LEU A 292 25.81 -20.01 -8.24
CA LEU A 292 24.90 -19.89 -9.38
C LEU A 292 23.73 -20.89 -9.33
N LYS A 293 23.97 -22.12 -8.83
CA LYS A 293 22.92 -23.15 -8.76
C LYS A 293 21.79 -22.84 -7.78
N ASN A 294 22.07 -22.15 -6.67
CA ASN A 294 21.00 -21.77 -5.74
C ASN A 294 20.31 -20.45 -6.19
N PHE A 295 20.81 -19.78 -7.23
CA PHE A 295 20.12 -18.63 -7.80
C PHE A 295 18.89 -19.05 -8.60
N ASP A 296 18.97 -20.11 -9.41
CA ASP A 296 17.80 -20.63 -10.13
C ASP A 296 16.68 -21.02 -9.15
N ILE A 297 17.05 -21.64 -8.03
CA ILE A 297 16.14 -21.96 -6.93
C ILE A 297 15.58 -20.67 -6.32
N TYR A 298 16.40 -19.65 -6.08
CA TYR A 298 15.94 -18.37 -5.54
C TYR A 298 14.99 -17.64 -6.50
N ASP A 299 15.29 -17.64 -7.80
CA ASP A 299 14.45 -17.04 -8.82
C ASP A 299 13.09 -17.74 -8.85
N GLU A 300 13.08 -19.07 -8.90
CA GLU A 300 11.86 -19.86 -8.90
C GLU A 300 11.03 -19.66 -7.61
N TYR A 301 11.64 -19.68 -6.43
CA TYR A 301 10.93 -19.68 -5.14
C TYR A 301 10.56 -18.27 -4.66
N VAL A 302 11.43 -17.28 -4.89
CA VAL A 302 11.28 -15.94 -4.31
C VAL A 302 10.92 -14.91 -5.37
N LEU A 303 11.71 -14.77 -6.45
CA LEU A 303 11.46 -13.72 -7.45
C LEU A 303 10.16 -13.97 -8.23
N GLN A 304 10.00 -15.17 -8.80
CA GLN A 304 8.85 -15.50 -9.63
C GLN A 304 7.57 -15.73 -8.83
N GLN A 305 7.66 -16.24 -7.59
CA GLN A 305 6.45 -16.47 -6.77
C GLN A 305 6.12 -15.24 -5.94
N ASP A 306 7.00 -14.83 -5.04
CA ASP A 306 6.64 -13.84 -4.03
C ASP A 306 6.70 -12.42 -4.60
N ILE A 307 7.83 -12.07 -5.23
CA ILE A 307 8.03 -10.71 -5.73
C ILE A 307 7.11 -10.41 -6.91
N ALA A 308 6.93 -11.35 -7.83
CA ALA A 308 6.03 -11.15 -8.97
C ALA A 308 4.55 -11.10 -8.55
N ARG A 309 4.10 -11.88 -7.56
CA ARG A 309 2.74 -11.73 -6.98
C ARG A 309 2.56 -10.37 -6.34
N ALA A 310 3.55 -9.92 -5.57
CA ALA A 310 3.56 -8.59 -4.98
C ALA A 310 3.52 -7.50 -6.07
N ALA A 311 4.28 -7.68 -7.15
CA ALA A 311 4.36 -6.74 -8.26
C ALA A 311 3.07 -6.71 -9.07
N LEU A 312 2.38 -7.86 -9.21
CA LEU A 312 1.03 -7.91 -9.75
C LEU A 312 0.07 -7.13 -8.87
N ALA A 313 0.07 -7.37 -7.56
CA ALA A 313 -0.82 -6.68 -6.63
C ALA A 313 -0.67 -5.15 -6.72
N ILE A 314 0.56 -4.65 -6.76
CA ILE A 314 0.84 -3.23 -7.00
C ILE A 314 0.39 -2.84 -8.42
N SER A 315 0.70 -3.60 -9.45
CA SER A 315 0.33 -3.24 -10.83
C SER A 315 -1.18 -3.08 -11.03
N LEU A 316 -1.99 -3.82 -10.27
CA LEU A 316 -3.43 -3.79 -10.36
C LEU A 316 -4.11 -2.69 -9.54
N HIS A 317 -3.47 -2.14 -8.49
CA HIS A 317 -4.17 -1.28 -7.52
C HIS A 317 -4.64 0.08 -8.09
N THR A 318 -4.07 0.51 -9.21
CA THR A 318 -4.38 1.79 -9.88
C THR A 318 -5.22 1.62 -11.15
N LEU A 319 -5.43 0.39 -11.61
CA LEU A 319 -6.19 0.13 -12.83
C LEU A 319 -7.68 0.32 -12.56
N THR A 320 -8.24 1.43 -13.02
CA THR A 320 -9.65 1.78 -12.82
C THR A 320 -10.49 1.47 -14.05
N LYS A 321 -11.82 1.33 -13.86
CA LYS A 321 -12.80 1.15 -14.95
C LYS A 321 -12.99 2.45 -15.75
N LYS A 322 -12.00 2.87 -16.56
CA LYS A 322 -12.24 3.96 -17.52
C LYS A 322 -12.95 3.44 -18.76
N LYS A 323 -14.28 3.57 -18.76
CA LYS A 323 -15.19 3.25 -19.90
C LYS A 323 -14.74 3.83 -21.24
N GLU A 324 -14.10 4.99 -21.21
CA GLU A 324 -13.70 5.75 -22.42
C GLU A 324 -12.61 5.05 -23.25
N THR A 325 -11.88 4.09 -22.68
CA THR A 325 -10.72 3.49 -23.37
C THR A 325 -11.04 2.22 -24.14
N GLY A 326 -12.28 1.72 -24.09
CA GLY A 326 -12.66 0.44 -24.70
C GLY A 326 -11.83 -0.75 -24.20
N HIS A 327 -11.20 -0.60 -23.02
CA HIS A 327 -10.40 -1.64 -22.41
C HIS A 327 -11.30 -2.51 -21.53
N PRO A 328 -11.15 -3.85 -21.57
CA PRO A 328 -11.83 -4.76 -20.65
C PRO A 328 -11.56 -4.40 -19.17
N GLU A 329 -12.41 -4.86 -18.28
CA GLU A 329 -12.35 -4.55 -16.86
C GLU A 329 -11.46 -5.57 -16.14
N ILE A 330 -10.25 -5.19 -15.69
CA ILE A 330 -9.41 -6.05 -14.81
C ILE A 330 -9.93 -6.02 -13.35
N VAL A 331 -10.83 -5.08 -13.07
CA VAL A 331 -11.47 -4.80 -11.78
C VAL A 331 -12.96 -5.10 -11.85
N PRO A 332 -13.61 -5.48 -10.74
CA PRO A 332 -13.16 -5.26 -9.36
C PRO A 332 -12.54 -6.50 -8.70
N ILE A 333 -11.56 -6.28 -7.80
CA ILE A 333 -10.76 -7.32 -7.13
C ILE A 333 -11.54 -7.94 -5.96
N LYS A 334 -11.58 -9.27 -5.86
CA LYS A 334 -12.19 -10.00 -4.72
C LYS A 334 -11.15 -10.44 -3.68
N PHE A 335 -11.53 -10.42 -2.40
CA PHE A 335 -10.64 -10.87 -1.31
C PHE A 335 -10.28 -12.35 -1.41
N ASP A 336 -11.22 -13.24 -1.74
CA ASP A 336 -10.96 -14.67 -1.85
C ASP A 336 -10.21 -15.07 -3.13
N GLU A 337 -10.05 -14.15 -4.09
CA GLU A 337 -9.22 -14.34 -5.28
C GLU A 337 -7.81 -13.75 -5.06
N TYR A 338 -7.72 -12.49 -4.63
CA TYR A 338 -6.45 -11.77 -4.44
C TYR A 338 -6.42 -11.04 -3.08
N PRO A 339 -6.26 -11.76 -1.95
CA PRO A 339 -6.45 -11.20 -0.61
C PRO A 339 -5.50 -10.03 -0.31
N LEU A 340 -4.23 -10.14 -0.70
CA LEU A 340 -3.24 -9.09 -0.46
C LEU A 340 -3.44 -7.86 -1.36
N THR A 341 -3.82 -8.04 -2.63
CA THR A 341 -4.17 -6.93 -3.52
C THR A 341 -5.42 -6.21 -3.04
N PHE A 342 -6.43 -6.97 -2.63
CA PHE A 342 -7.64 -6.43 -2.02
C PHE A 342 -7.31 -5.59 -0.78
N LEU A 343 -6.48 -6.11 0.13
CA LEU A 343 -6.06 -5.38 1.32
C LEU A 343 -5.21 -4.16 0.99
N LEU A 344 -4.38 -4.20 -0.06
CA LEU A 344 -3.61 -3.04 -0.53
C LEU A 344 -4.56 -1.92 -0.95
N ILE A 345 -5.52 -2.20 -1.85
CA ILE A 345 -6.50 -1.21 -2.30
C ILE A 345 -7.34 -0.69 -1.13
N LEU A 346 -7.82 -1.59 -0.27
CA LEU A 346 -8.58 -1.22 0.91
C LEU A 346 -7.79 -0.28 1.83
N SER A 347 -6.53 -0.61 2.08
CA SER A 347 -5.65 0.17 2.96
C SER A 347 -5.30 1.51 2.32
N ASP A 348 -4.95 1.52 1.04
CA ASP A 348 -4.62 2.72 0.28
C ASP A 348 -5.78 3.74 0.30
N GLU A 349 -6.99 3.32 -0.08
CA GLU A 349 -8.17 4.20 -0.10
C GLU A 349 -8.57 4.69 1.30
N LEU A 350 -8.53 3.82 2.31
CA LEU A 350 -8.88 4.20 3.68
C LEU A 350 -7.79 5.05 4.35
N GLN A 351 -6.55 5.00 3.87
CA GLN A 351 -5.43 5.80 4.38
C GLN A 351 -5.18 7.09 3.58
N GLU A 352 -5.88 7.32 2.46
CA GLU A 352 -5.82 8.57 1.69
C GLU A 352 -6.06 9.81 2.56
N TYR A 353 -6.90 9.70 3.59
CA TYR A 353 -7.26 10.80 4.49
C TYR A 353 -6.35 10.89 5.72
N HIS A 354 -5.32 10.05 5.81
CA HIS A 354 -4.21 10.23 6.73
C HIS A 354 -3.04 10.97 6.09
N ARG A 355 -3.10 11.23 4.78
CA ARG A 355 -2.04 11.95 4.07
C ARG A 355 -1.96 13.41 4.53
N HIS A 356 -0.74 13.91 4.65
CA HIS A 356 -0.53 15.35 4.77
C HIS A 356 -0.80 15.99 3.41
N GLU A 357 -1.64 17.02 3.40
CA GLU A 357 -1.88 17.82 2.21
C GLU A 357 -1.17 19.16 2.31
N GLY A 358 -0.17 19.32 1.45
CA GLY A 358 0.57 20.57 1.32
C GLY A 358 -0.26 21.61 0.58
N GLY A 359 -0.75 22.63 1.30
CA GLY A 359 -1.13 23.91 0.68
C GLY A 359 -2.58 24.09 0.21
N THR A 360 -3.55 23.31 0.68
CA THR A 360 -4.90 23.90 0.89
C THR A 360 -4.80 24.95 2.00
N ILE A 361 -5.74 25.90 2.03
CA ILE A 361 -5.77 27.13 2.86
C ILE A 361 -5.42 26.92 4.35
N LEU A 362 -5.33 25.68 4.85
CA LEU A 362 -5.18 25.40 6.28
C LEU A 362 -4.05 24.46 6.69
N GLY A 363 -3.33 23.76 5.81
CA GLY A 363 -2.15 22.96 6.22
C GLY A 363 -2.36 22.00 7.41
N ASN A 364 -3.57 21.44 7.56
CA ASN A 364 -3.91 20.53 8.66
C ASN A 364 -4.18 19.13 8.12
N THR A 365 -3.60 18.12 8.78
CA THR A 365 -3.84 16.69 8.53
C THR A 365 -5.30 16.33 8.80
N LYS A 366 -5.93 15.57 7.89
CA LYS A 366 -7.38 15.25 7.91
C LYS A 366 -7.76 14.32 9.07
N PHE A 367 -6.96 13.30 9.35
CA PHE A 367 -7.07 12.46 10.55
C PHE A 367 -5.71 12.28 11.23
N ARG A 368 -5.58 12.72 12.49
CA ARG A 368 -4.31 12.62 13.24
C ARG A 368 -4.02 11.24 13.81
N CYS A 369 -4.99 10.35 13.83
CA CYS A 369 -4.85 9.04 14.48
C CYS A 369 -5.45 7.96 13.61
N GLN A 370 -4.72 6.84 13.48
CA GLN A 370 -5.18 5.63 12.84
C GLN A 370 -6.62 5.26 13.25
N PRO A 371 -7.46 4.74 12.34
CA PRO A 371 -8.83 4.37 12.66
C PRO A 371 -8.85 3.17 13.62
N LYS A 372 -9.95 3.06 14.36
CA LYS A 372 -10.23 1.83 15.10
C LYS A 372 -10.64 0.75 14.11
N ILE A 373 -10.09 -0.44 14.31
CA ILE A 373 -10.45 -1.63 13.55
C ILE A 373 -11.08 -2.61 14.53
N SER A 374 -12.28 -3.08 14.22
CA SER A 374 -12.91 -4.21 14.87
C SER A 374 -13.18 -5.26 13.81
N LEU A 375 -12.60 -6.43 13.97
CA LEU A 375 -12.74 -7.52 13.02
C LEU A 375 -13.37 -8.73 13.69
N SER A 376 -14.27 -9.38 12.97
CA SER A 376 -14.94 -10.64 13.33
C SER A 376 -14.71 -11.65 12.22
N TYR A 377 -14.46 -12.91 12.58
CA TYR A 377 -14.32 -14.02 11.64
C TYR A 377 -15.22 -15.15 12.09
N LYS A 378 -16.23 -15.50 11.28
CA LYS A 378 -17.20 -16.56 11.57
C LYS A 378 -17.59 -17.27 10.29
N LYS A 379 -17.51 -18.61 10.28
CA LYS A 379 -17.89 -19.44 9.13
C LYS A 379 -17.22 -18.98 7.81
N LYS A 380 -15.92 -18.67 7.87
CA LYS A 380 -15.15 -18.13 6.72
C LYS A 380 -15.59 -16.75 6.21
N ASN A 381 -16.47 -16.05 6.93
CA ASN A 381 -16.86 -14.67 6.63
C ASN A 381 -16.09 -13.70 7.54
N ILE A 382 -15.58 -12.63 6.92
CA ILE A 382 -14.89 -11.52 7.57
C ILE A 382 -15.87 -10.36 7.69
N ASP A 383 -16.11 -9.91 8.91
CA ASP A 383 -16.78 -8.64 9.19
C ASP A 383 -15.74 -7.64 9.67
N LEU A 384 -15.40 -6.66 8.83
CA LEU A 384 -14.48 -5.58 9.15
C LEU A 384 -15.25 -4.28 9.41
N ASN A 385 -15.15 -3.78 10.64
CA ASN A 385 -15.62 -2.44 11.01
C ASN A 385 -14.42 -1.49 11.15
N VAL A 386 -14.44 -0.39 10.41
CA VAL A 386 -13.44 0.68 10.44
C VAL A 386 -14.12 1.95 10.93
N ALA A 387 -13.67 2.46 12.09
CA ALA A 387 -14.23 3.66 12.70
C ALA A 387 -13.18 4.77 12.82
N PHE A 388 -13.41 5.85 12.09
CA PHE A 388 -12.68 7.10 12.16
C PHE A 388 -13.27 7.99 13.26
N SER A 389 -12.42 8.81 13.89
CA SER A 389 -12.85 9.75 14.93
C SER A 389 -12.38 11.16 14.59
N LEU A 390 -13.30 12.13 14.64
CA LEU A 390 -13.01 13.56 14.50
C LEU A 390 -13.04 14.26 15.86
N ASN A 391 -12.04 15.10 16.12
CA ASN A 391 -12.09 16.13 17.13
C ASN A 391 -12.70 17.44 16.58
N LYS A 392 -13.08 18.37 17.45
CA LYS A 392 -13.72 19.64 17.05
C LYS A 392 -12.92 20.46 16.02
N LYS A 393 -11.59 20.40 16.07
CA LYS A 393 -10.72 21.11 15.10
C LYS A 393 -10.79 20.42 13.74
N GLU A 394 -10.75 19.08 13.73
CA GLU A 394 -10.88 18.25 12.53
C GLU A 394 -12.26 18.38 11.87
N GLU A 395 -13.35 18.53 12.64
CA GLU A 395 -14.71 18.75 12.11
C GLU A 395 -14.78 19.98 11.19
N LYS A 396 -14.14 21.10 11.57
CA LYS A 396 -14.10 22.31 10.76
C LYS A 396 -13.39 22.07 9.41
N TYR A 397 -12.22 21.42 9.45
CA TYR A 397 -11.47 21.08 8.24
C TYR A 397 -12.26 20.15 7.32
N PHE A 398 -12.96 19.19 7.92
CA PHE A 398 -13.79 18.25 7.19
C PHE A 398 -14.91 18.98 6.40
N ILE A 399 -15.48 20.03 6.96
CA ILE A 399 -16.48 20.88 6.28
C ILE A 399 -15.86 21.68 5.14
N GLU A 400 -14.72 22.34 5.38
CA GLU A 400 -14.01 23.13 4.35
C GLU A 400 -13.58 22.24 3.18
N GLU A 401 -13.16 21.02 3.49
CA GLU A 401 -12.80 20.00 2.52
C GLU A 401 -13.97 19.61 1.62
N ALA A 402 -15.11 19.29 2.23
CA ALA A 402 -16.31 18.92 1.49
C ALA A 402 -16.77 20.07 0.58
N ASN A 403 -16.66 21.32 1.03
CA ASN A 403 -16.94 22.50 0.20
C ASN A 403 -16.00 22.60 -1.01
N ALA A 404 -14.71 22.32 -0.82
CA ALA A 404 -13.74 22.34 -1.92
C ALA A 404 -13.98 21.21 -2.94
N ILE A 405 -14.54 20.07 -2.51
CA ILE A 405 -14.96 19.00 -3.42
C ILE A 405 -16.21 19.42 -4.19
N GLU A 406 -17.23 19.98 -3.51
CA GLU A 406 -18.49 20.39 -4.16
C GLU A 406 -18.32 21.58 -5.11
N SER A 407 -17.42 22.51 -4.82
CA SER A 407 -17.14 23.64 -5.72
C SER A 407 -16.61 23.17 -7.07
N LYS A 408 -15.77 22.11 -7.08
CA LYS A 408 -15.26 21.50 -8.32
C LYS A 408 -16.31 20.73 -9.10
N LYS A 409 -17.32 20.18 -8.43
CA LYS A 409 -18.45 19.51 -9.09
C LYS A 409 -19.42 20.52 -9.74
N HIS A 410 -19.14 21.83 -9.67
CA HIS A 410 -20.01 22.91 -10.14
C HIS A 410 -21.42 22.91 -9.52
N ASN A 411 -21.60 22.25 -8.37
CA ASN A 411 -22.90 22.17 -7.69
C ASN A 411 -23.21 23.43 -6.86
N GLY A 412 -22.22 24.28 -6.56
CA GLY A 412 -22.38 25.56 -5.83
C GLY A 412 -22.92 25.45 -4.39
N LYS A 413 -23.19 24.24 -3.89
CA LYS A 413 -23.86 24.01 -2.62
C LYS A 413 -22.86 24.17 -1.46
N LYS A 414 -23.03 25.24 -0.68
CA LYS A 414 -22.25 25.44 0.55
C LYS A 414 -22.65 24.42 1.63
N ILE A 415 -21.67 23.70 2.14
CA ILE A 415 -21.78 22.74 3.24
C ILE A 415 -21.37 23.47 4.52
N ASN A 416 -22.26 23.57 5.49
CA ASN A 416 -22.00 24.20 6.80
C ASN A 416 -22.14 23.22 7.97
N ASP A 417 -22.32 21.93 7.67
CA ASP A 417 -22.63 20.90 8.64
C ASP A 417 -21.74 19.67 8.42
N VAL A 418 -21.26 19.10 9.52
CA VAL A 418 -20.27 18.01 9.49
C VAL A 418 -20.88 16.68 9.01
N GLU A 419 -22.18 16.44 9.19
CA GLU A 419 -22.83 15.22 8.69
C GLU A 419 -22.97 15.27 7.16
N LYS A 420 -23.31 16.44 6.62
CA LYS A 420 -23.29 16.67 5.17
C LYS A 420 -21.87 16.55 4.60
N ALA A 421 -20.87 17.08 5.29
CA ALA A 421 -19.47 16.93 4.91
C ALA A 421 -19.02 15.46 4.93
N ALA A 422 -19.41 14.72 5.98
CA ALA A 422 -19.22 13.28 6.12
C ALA A 422 -19.75 12.50 4.92
N LYS A 423 -20.97 12.80 4.48
CA LYS A 423 -21.56 12.16 3.30
C LYS A 423 -20.79 12.41 2.00
N VAL A 424 -20.29 13.63 1.79
CA VAL A 424 -19.51 13.95 0.58
C VAL A 424 -18.18 13.21 0.57
N ILE A 425 -17.43 13.31 1.68
CA ILE A 425 -16.08 12.77 1.75
C ILE A 425 -16.10 11.25 1.92
N MET A 426 -16.77 10.74 2.96
CA MET A 426 -16.81 9.30 3.23
C MET A 426 -17.61 8.55 2.17
N GLY A 427 -18.63 9.19 1.57
CA GLY A 427 -19.34 8.63 0.42
C GLY A 427 -18.40 8.43 -0.76
N SER A 428 -17.56 9.42 -1.09
CA SER A 428 -16.55 9.29 -2.15
C SER A 428 -15.57 8.15 -1.90
N ILE A 429 -15.16 7.91 -0.65
CA ILE A 429 -14.31 6.76 -0.28
C ILE A 429 -15.04 5.45 -0.54
N CYS A 430 -16.30 5.36 -0.11
CA CYS A 430 -17.11 4.17 -0.31
C CYS A 430 -17.31 3.88 -1.80
N ASP A 431 -17.58 4.93 -2.59
CA ASP A 431 -17.75 4.83 -4.04
C ASP A 431 -16.45 4.35 -4.72
N ASN A 432 -15.30 4.95 -4.40
CA ASN A 432 -13.99 4.53 -4.90
C ASN A 432 -13.69 3.06 -4.56
N LEU A 433 -13.97 2.64 -3.33
CA LEU A 433 -13.79 1.25 -2.91
C LEU A 433 -14.69 0.31 -3.72
N VAL A 434 -15.97 0.63 -3.89
CA VAL A 434 -16.92 -0.18 -4.68
C VAL A 434 -16.50 -0.29 -6.15
N GLU A 435 -15.83 0.72 -6.70
CA GLU A 435 -15.32 0.68 -8.06
C GLU A 435 -14.09 -0.23 -8.23
N LYS A 436 -13.26 -0.37 -7.19
CA LYS A 436 -11.99 -1.09 -7.24
C LYS A 436 -12.04 -2.52 -6.67
N ILE A 437 -12.85 -2.76 -5.64
CA ILE A 437 -12.96 -4.05 -4.95
C ILE A 437 -14.40 -4.59 -4.92
N ILE A 438 -14.55 -5.92 -4.95
CA ILE A 438 -15.82 -6.63 -4.73
C ILE A 438 -15.88 -7.11 -3.28
N LEU A 439 -16.88 -6.62 -2.56
CA LEU A 439 -17.33 -7.11 -1.26
C LEU A 439 -18.43 -8.15 -1.45
N ASN A 440 -18.04 -9.43 -1.43
CA ASN A 440 -18.97 -10.56 -1.50
C ASN A 440 -19.42 -11.00 -0.09
N GLU A 441 -20.19 -12.08 -0.01
CA GLU A 441 -20.66 -12.63 1.27
C GLU A 441 -19.54 -12.98 2.26
N LYS A 442 -18.31 -13.21 1.76
CA LYS A 442 -17.15 -13.55 2.59
C LYS A 442 -16.48 -12.33 3.20
N PHE A 443 -16.70 -11.13 2.68
CA PHE A 443 -16.05 -9.92 3.21
C PHE A 443 -17.03 -8.75 3.28
N LYS A 444 -17.49 -8.46 4.50
CA LYS A 444 -18.33 -7.33 4.81
C LYS A 444 -17.48 -6.19 5.37
N LEU A 445 -17.68 -4.99 4.84
CA LEU A 445 -17.03 -3.78 5.30
C LEU A 445 -18.05 -2.78 5.82
N GLU A 446 -17.84 -2.30 7.03
CA GLU A 446 -18.62 -1.23 7.65
C GLU A 446 -17.69 -0.06 7.98
N ILE A 447 -17.97 1.12 7.42
CA ILE A 447 -17.22 2.34 7.67
C ILE A 447 -18.04 3.28 8.53
N LYS A 448 -17.42 3.81 9.60
CA LYS A 448 -18.01 4.76 10.54
C LYS A 448 -17.15 6.00 10.67
N LEU A 449 -17.80 7.15 10.80
CA LEU A 449 -17.18 8.39 11.24
C LEU A 449 -17.89 8.85 12.52
N CYS A 450 -17.12 8.95 13.60
CA CYS A 450 -17.61 9.37 14.90
C CYS A 450 -17.06 10.75 15.28
N LYS A 451 -17.87 11.57 15.95
CA LYS A 451 -17.39 12.71 16.73
C LYS A 451 -16.62 12.24 17.97
N SER A 452 -15.80 13.12 18.53
CA SER A 452 -15.11 12.93 19.81
C SER A 452 -16.05 12.65 21.00
N THR A 453 -17.31 13.04 20.91
CA THR A 453 -18.38 12.73 21.88
C THR A 453 -18.78 11.26 21.85
N GLY A 454 -18.54 10.55 20.75
CA GLY A 454 -19.03 9.20 20.50
C GLY A 454 -20.12 9.12 19.44
N ASP A 455 -20.72 10.25 19.06
CA ASP A 455 -21.84 10.28 18.13
C ASP A 455 -21.38 9.87 16.73
N THR A 456 -22.09 8.92 16.13
CA THR A 456 -21.83 8.50 14.75
C THR A 456 -22.52 9.46 13.81
N ILE A 457 -21.75 10.12 12.95
CA ILE A 457 -22.25 11.11 11.97
C ILE A 457 -22.28 10.58 10.54
N PHE A 458 -21.64 9.44 10.31
CA PHE A 458 -21.71 8.69 9.07
C PHE A 458 -21.50 7.20 9.37
N GLU A 459 -22.31 6.36 8.75
CA GLU A 459 -22.25 4.92 8.83
C GLU A 459 -22.68 4.37 7.47
N GLN A 460 -21.82 3.55 6.87
CA GLN A 460 -22.13 2.87 5.63
C GLN A 460 -21.61 1.44 5.69
N VAL A 461 -22.53 0.49 5.53
CA VAL A 461 -22.18 -0.89 5.22
C VAL A 461 -21.99 -0.95 3.71
N ILE A 462 -20.76 -1.20 3.28
CA ILE A 462 -20.47 -1.35 1.86
C ILE A 462 -20.79 -2.80 1.49
N ASN A 463 -21.76 -2.96 0.60
CA ASN A 463 -22.08 -4.24 -0.03
C ASN A 463 -21.97 -4.01 -1.53
N THR A 464 -21.03 -4.67 -2.21
CA THR A 464 -21.09 -4.69 -3.67
C THR A 464 -22.16 -5.70 -4.04
N LYS A 465 -23.33 -5.24 -4.50
CA LYS A 465 -24.27 -6.15 -5.13
C LYS A 465 -23.53 -6.79 -6.30
N THR A 466 -23.45 -8.11 -6.34
CA THR A 466 -23.17 -8.81 -7.59
C THR A 466 -24.21 -8.31 -8.58
N LYS A 467 -23.78 -7.61 -9.63
CA LYS A 467 -24.65 -7.44 -10.78
C LYS A 467 -24.80 -8.85 -11.34
N ASP A 468 -25.96 -9.45 -11.11
CA ASP A 468 -26.35 -10.74 -11.69
C ASP A 468 -26.25 -10.70 -13.22
#